data_AF-A0A4Q5S4H9-F1
#
_entry.id   AF-A0A4Q5S4H9-F1
#
_cell.length_a   1.000
_cell.length_b   1.000
_cell.length_c   1.000
_cell.angle_alpha   90.00
_cell.angle_beta   90.00
_cell.angle_gamma   90.00
#
_symmetry.space_group_name_H-M   'P 1'
#
loop_
_entity.id
_entity.type
_entity.pdbx_description
1 polymer ?
#
loop_
_entity_poly.entity_id
_entity_poly.type
_entity_poly.pdbx_seq_one_letter_code
_entity_poly.pdbx_strand_id
1 'polypeptide(L)'
;MKHIGNALLFVTGLIVFTSCEKVISLDLPEGQQLIYADAWISDSPGVHTIRLLESVNYQSQSQPQPIADANISVTDITANKTYSFNYTNGSYVYDPGAGKSIGVIGHK
;
A
#
# COMPACT_ATOMS: atom_id res chain seq x y z
N MET A 1 -32.58 2.48 47.88
CA MET A 1 -32.84 3.73 47.13
C MET A 1 -31.61 4.27 46.39
N LYS A 2 -30.40 4.30 46.98
CA LYS A 2 -29.16 4.75 46.30
C LYS A 2 -28.81 3.97 45.02
N HIS A 3 -28.99 2.64 44.99
CA HIS A 3 -28.69 1.82 43.81
C HIS A 3 -29.65 2.03 42.63
N ILE A 4 -30.91 2.42 42.89
CA ILE A 4 -31.90 2.72 41.85
C ILE A 4 -31.59 4.07 41.17
N GLY A 5 -31.15 5.07 41.94
CA GLY A 5 -30.68 6.34 41.39
C GLY A 5 -29.43 6.18 40.52
N ASN A 6 -28.47 5.37 40.96
CA ASN A 6 -27.27 5.06 40.17
C ASN A 6 -27.59 4.24 38.90
N ALA A 7 -28.55 3.30 38.97
CA ALA A 7 -29.00 2.54 37.80
C ALA A 7 -29.68 3.43 36.76
N LEU A 8 -30.52 4.37 37.19
CA LEU A 8 -31.19 5.32 36.29
C LEU A 8 -30.18 6.24 35.58
N LEU A 9 -29.17 6.74 36.30
CA LEU A 9 -28.10 7.56 35.74
C LEU A 9 -27.28 6.80 34.68
N PHE A 10 -27.05 5.51 34.89
CA PHE A 10 -26.33 4.64 33.96
C PHE A 10 -27.12 4.39 32.67
N VAL A 11 -28.44 4.19 32.77
CA VAL A 11 -29.32 3.98 31.61
C VAL A 11 -29.44 5.25 30.76
N THR A 12 -29.55 6.44 31.38
CA THR A 12 -29.57 7.71 30.64
C THR A 12 -28.25 8.00 29.92
N GLY A 13 -27.11 7.58 30.49
CA GLY A 13 -25.79 7.69 29.86
C GLY A 13 -25.58 6.80 28.63
N LEU A 14 -26.33 5.71 28.48
CA LEU A 14 -26.24 4.84 27.29
C LEU A 14 -26.95 5.43 26.07
N ILE A 15 -27.92 6.33 26.27
CA ILE A 15 -28.72 6.93 25.20
C ILE A 15 -27.95 8.03 24.46
N VAL A 16 -26.97 8.69 25.11
CA VAL A 16 -26.13 9.71 24.44
C VAL A 16 -25.14 9.13 23.42
N PHE A 17 -24.93 7.81 23.39
CA PHE A 17 -24.12 7.15 22.35
C PHE A 17 -24.92 6.72 21.12
N THR A 18 -26.24 6.94 21.09
CA THR A 18 -27.07 6.63 19.90
C THR A 18 -27.11 7.85 18.98
N SER A 19 -26.07 8.07 18.18
CA SER A 19 -26.13 9.04 17.08
C SER A 19 -26.97 8.47 15.93
N CYS A 20 -27.97 9.23 15.45
CA CYS A 20 -28.66 8.90 14.20
C CYS A 20 -27.73 9.23 13.03
N GLU A 21 -26.96 8.25 12.58
CA GLU A 21 -26.14 8.40 11.39
C GLU A 21 -26.99 8.21 10.13
N LYS A 22 -27.00 9.22 9.25
CA LYS A 22 -27.61 9.12 7.93
C LYS A 22 -26.54 8.70 6.93
N VAL A 23 -26.61 7.44 6.49
CA VAL A 23 -25.74 6.94 5.41
C VAL A 23 -26.12 7.63 4.10
N ILE A 24 -25.14 8.29 3.47
CA ILE A 24 -25.28 8.84 2.12
C ILE A 24 -24.60 7.86 1.18
N SER A 25 -25.39 7.13 0.39
CA SER A 25 -24.85 6.29 -0.68
C SER A 25 -24.68 7.13 -1.93
N LEU A 26 -23.44 7.31 -2.39
CA LEU A 26 -23.12 7.95 -3.65
C LEU A 26 -22.87 6.86 -4.70
N ASP A 27 -23.68 6.86 -5.76
CA ASP A 27 -23.44 6.02 -6.92
C ASP A 27 -22.41 6.74 -7.82
N LEU A 28 -21.14 6.36 -7.67
CA LEU A 28 -20.04 6.92 -8.45
C LEU A 28 -19.72 5.96 -9.59
N PRO A 29 -19.52 6.45 -10.82
CA PRO A 29 -19.08 5.61 -11.91
C PRO A 29 -17.73 4.97 -11.58
N GLU A 30 -17.52 3.75 -12.05
CA GLU A 30 -16.24 3.07 -11.90
C GLU A 30 -15.13 3.87 -12.59
N GLY A 31 -14.07 4.16 -11.84
CA GLY A 31 -12.88 4.80 -12.39
C GLY A 31 -12.11 3.85 -13.31
N GLN A 32 -11.35 4.40 -14.26
CA GLN A 32 -10.42 3.62 -15.07
C GLN A 32 -9.36 2.95 -14.17
N GLN A 33 -9.12 1.66 -14.39
CA GLN A 33 -8.02 0.94 -13.74
C GLN A 33 -6.67 1.41 -14.32
N LEU A 34 -5.75 1.75 -13.43
CA LEU A 34 -4.41 2.22 -13.75
C LEU A 34 -3.38 1.22 -13.25
N ILE A 35 -2.37 0.98 -14.09
CA ILE A 35 -1.17 0.24 -13.69
C ILE A 35 -0.23 1.22 -12.98
N TYR A 36 0.29 0.82 -11.81
CA TYR A 36 1.25 1.62 -11.05
C TYR A 36 2.38 0.76 -10.49
N ALA A 37 3.51 1.40 -10.20
CA ALA A 37 4.66 0.77 -9.57
C ALA A 37 4.84 1.28 -8.14
N ASP A 38 5.00 0.37 -7.19
CA ASP A 38 5.39 0.62 -5.81
C ASP A 38 6.79 0.03 -5.60
N ALA A 39 7.79 0.87 -5.31
CA ALA A 39 9.19 0.49 -5.39
C ALA A 39 9.96 0.85 -4.12
N TRP A 40 10.66 -0.15 -3.57
CA TRP A 40 11.67 0.00 -2.52
C TRP A 40 13.08 -0.02 -3.13
N ILE A 41 13.54 1.18 -3.52
CA ILE A 41 14.88 1.42 -4.07
C ILE A 41 15.61 2.38 -3.14
N SER A 42 16.81 2.02 -2.69
CA SER A 42 17.58 2.81 -1.73
C SER A 42 19.09 2.62 -1.96
N ASP A 43 19.89 3.40 -1.25
CA ASP A 43 21.35 3.27 -1.11
C ASP A 43 21.75 2.34 0.04
N SER A 44 20.78 1.80 0.77
CA SER A 44 21.02 0.84 1.84
C SER A 44 21.32 -0.53 1.27
N PRO A 45 22.23 -1.32 1.89
CA PRO A 45 22.51 -2.67 1.47
C PRO A 45 21.29 -3.59 1.58
N GLY A 46 21.18 -4.54 0.65
CA GLY A 46 20.20 -5.62 0.70
C GLY A 46 19.26 -5.66 -0.50
N VAL A 47 18.17 -6.40 -0.33
CA VAL A 47 17.22 -6.70 -1.41
C VAL A 47 16.37 -5.48 -1.73
N HIS A 48 16.28 -5.17 -3.02
CA HIS A 48 15.42 -4.12 -3.56
C HIS A 48 14.19 -4.77 -4.21
N THR A 49 13.03 -4.13 -4.07
CA THR A 49 11.76 -4.70 -4.53
C THR A 49 10.93 -3.68 -5.30
N ILE A 50 10.20 -4.15 -6.31
CA ILE A 50 9.26 -3.37 -7.10
C ILE A 50 7.99 -4.20 -7.25
N ARG A 51 6.83 -3.64 -6.92
CA ARG A 51 5.52 -4.25 -7.15
C ARG A 51 4.85 -3.50 -8.28
N LEU A 52 4.60 -4.19 -9.39
CA LEU A 52 3.76 -3.69 -10.46
C LEU A 52 2.33 -4.12 -10.16
N LEU A 53 1.42 -3.17 -9.98
CA LEU A 53 0.09 -3.40 -9.43
C LEU A 53 -0.97 -2.75 -10.33
N GLU A 54 -2.16 -3.33 -10.33
CA GLU A 54 -3.34 -2.73 -10.92
C GLU A 54 -4.20 -2.07 -9.84
N SER A 55 -4.63 -0.83 -10.05
CA SER A 55 -5.46 -0.10 -9.11
C SER A 55 -6.85 -0.72 -9.00
N VAL A 56 -7.38 -0.80 -7.78
CA VAL A 56 -8.78 -1.19 -7.53
C VAL A 56 -9.68 0.04 -7.43
N ASN A 57 -10.97 -0.16 -7.64
CA ASN A 57 -11.96 0.90 -7.47
C ASN A 57 -11.95 1.45 -6.03
N TYR A 58 -12.21 2.74 -5.85
CA TYR A 58 -12.12 3.39 -4.54
C TYR A 58 -13.06 2.76 -3.48
N GLN A 59 -14.24 2.31 -3.92
CA GLN A 59 -15.23 1.65 -3.05
C GLN A 59 -14.99 0.14 -2.90
N SER A 60 -13.99 -0.41 -3.59
CA SER A 60 -13.67 -1.83 -3.54
C SER A 60 -12.95 -2.20 -2.24
N GLN A 61 -13.29 -3.36 -1.68
CA GLN A 61 -12.53 -3.97 -0.57
C GLN A 61 -11.45 -4.93 -1.06
N SER A 62 -11.29 -5.06 -2.39
CA SER A 62 -10.27 -5.92 -2.99
C SER A 62 -8.88 -5.31 -2.82
N GLN A 63 -7.86 -6.17 -2.68
CA GLN A 63 -6.48 -5.71 -2.73
C GLN A 63 -5.98 -5.61 -4.17
N PRO A 64 -5.13 -4.60 -4.49
CA PRO A 64 -4.41 -4.53 -5.75
C PRO A 64 -3.66 -5.82 -6.06
N GLN A 65 -3.85 -6.36 -7.26
CA GLN A 65 -3.19 -7.59 -7.69
C GLN A 65 -1.85 -7.30 -8.38
N PRO A 66 -0.81 -8.12 -8.13
CA PRO A 66 0.46 -7.99 -8.82
C PRO A 66 0.35 -8.45 -10.27
N ILE A 67 0.96 -7.66 -11.16
CA ILE A 67 1.12 -7.97 -12.56
C ILE A 67 2.42 -8.76 -12.72
N ALA A 68 2.32 -9.97 -13.24
CA ALA A 68 3.47 -10.84 -13.55
C ALA A 68 3.95 -10.64 -14.99
N ASP A 69 5.01 -11.34 -15.38
CA ASP A 69 5.54 -11.44 -16.76
C ASP A 69 5.96 -10.12 -17.44
N ALA A 70 5.97 -9.01 -16.72
CA ALA A 70 6.63 -7.79 -17.16
C ALA A 70 8.16 -7.90 -17.08
N ASN A 71 8.86 -7.17 -17.94
CA ASN A 71 10.32 -6.99 -17.85
C ASN A 71 10.61 -5.68 -17.10
N ILE A 72 11.17 -5.78 -15.89
CA ILE A 72 11.48 -4.62 -15.05
C ILE A 72 12.99 -4.48 -14.88
N SER A 73 13.51 -3.30 -15.17
CA SER A 73 14.89 -2.94 -14.90
C SER A 73 15.00 -1.53 -14.34
N VAL A 74 16.02 -1.33 -13.50
CA VAL A 74 16.43 -0.01 -13.01
C VAL A 74 17.78 0.30 -13.60
N THR A 75 17.95 1.48 -14.19
CA THR A 75 19.23 1.92 -14.77
C THR A 75 19.75 3.10 -13.99
N ASP A 76 20.94 2.93 -13.43
CA ASP A 76 21.78 4.03 -12.94
C ASP A 76 22.39 4.72 -14.17
N ILE A 77 21.92 5.92 -14.48
CA ILE A 77 22.35 6.65 -15.67
C ILE A 77 23.74 7.28 -15.49
N THR A 78 24.19 7.44 -14.25
CA THR A 78 25.51 8.01 -13.94
C THR A 78 26.61 6.98 -14.15
N ALA A 79 26.38 5.74 -13.70
CA ALA A 79 27.29 4.61 -13.90
C ALA A 79 27.05 3.86 -15.22
N ASN A 80 25.99 4.20 -15.97
CA ASN A 80 25.51 3.46 -17.13
C ASN A 80 25.35 1.96 -16.84
N LYS A 81 24.68 1.65 -15.72
CA LYS A 81 24.53 0.28 -15.21
C LYS A 81 23.06 -0.07 -15.01
N THR A 82 22.63 -1.18 -15.59
CA THR A 82 21.25 -1.67 -15.53
C THR A 82 21.15 -2.90 -14.63
N TYR A 83 20.12 -2.89 -13.78
CA TYR A 83 19.77 -3.93 -12.83
C TYR A 83 18.43 -4.54 -13.23
N SER A 84 18.42 -5.80 -13.65
CA SER A 84 17.20 -6.52 -14.04
C SER A 84 16.57 -7.21 -12.84
N PHE A 85 15.29 -6.93 -12.57
CA PHE A 85 14.56 -7.50 -11.45
C PHE A 85 13.82 -8.77 -11.87
N ASN A 86 13.83 -9.80 -11.02
CA ASN A 86 13.17 -11.07 -11.27
C ASN A 86 11.86 -11.17 -10.49
N TYR A 87 10.80 -11.62 -11.15
CA TYR A 87 9.51 -11.81 -10.49
C TYR A 87 9.56 -13.00 -9.51
N THR A 88 9.17 -12.75 -8.27
CA THR A 88 9.01 -13.75 -7.21
C THR A 88 7.93 -13.31 -6.22
N ASN A 89 6.96 -14.18 -5.95
CA ASN A 89 5.92 -13.99 -4.93
C ASN A 89 5.20 -12.62 -4.98
N GLY A 90 4.79 -12.17 -6.17
CA GLY A 90 4.03 -10.91 -6.31
C GLY A 90 4.87 -9.64 -6.30
N SER A 91 6.20 -9.77 -6.39
CA SER A 91 7.14 -8.66 -6.48
C SER A 91 8.25 -8.96 -7.47
N TYR A 92 8.80 -7.93 -8.09
CA TYR A 92 10.05 -7.95 -8.82
C TYR A 92 11.18 -7.64 -7.84
N VAL A 93 12.20 -8.48 -7.83
CA VAL A 93 13.24 -8.46 -6.79
C VAL A 93 14.62 -8.43 -7.42
N TYR A 94 15.50 -7.60 -6.85
CA TYR A 94 16.91 -7.59 -7.15
C TYR A 94 17.73 -7.66 -5.86
N ASP A 95 18.60 -8.67 -5.76
CA ASP A 95 19.56 -8.81 -4.69
C ASP A 95 20.97 -8.47 -5.22
N PRO A 96 21.57 -7.33 -4.82
CA PRO A 96 22.94 -6.97 -5.20
C PRO A 96 24.00 -7.84 -4.51
N GLY A 97 23.63 -8.66 -3.53
CA GLY A 97 24.49 -9.49 -2.70
C GLY A 97 24.83 -8.85 -1.34
N ALA A 98 25.41 -9.65 -0.44
CA ALA A 98 25.70 -9.25 0.93
C ALA A 98 26.52 -7.94 1.02
N GLY A 99 26.00 -6.98 1.79
CA GLY A 99 26.65 -5.69 2.04
C GLY A 99 26.67 -4.74 0.83
N LYS A 100 25.99 -5.07 -0.26
CA LYS A 100 25.91 -4.25 -1.48
C LYS A 100 24.54 -3.60 -1.61
N SER A 101 24.50 -2.46 -2.27
CA SER A 101 23.29 -1.75 -2.67
C SER A 101 23.37 -1.40 -4.16
N ILE A 102 22.22 -1.13 -4.79
CA ILE A 102 22.20 -0.54 -6.14
C ILE A 102 22.20 0.99 -6.12
N GLY A 103 21.81 1.61 -5.01
CA GLY A 103 21.81 3.07 -4.86
C GLY A 103 23.19 3.59 -4.46
N VAL A 104 23.62 4.67 -5.11
CA VAL A 104 24.84 5.40 -4.79
C VAL A 104 24.49 6.87 -4.60
N ILE A 105 24.91 7.46 -3.49
CA ILE A 105 24.64 8.87 -3.20
C ILE A 105 25.24 9.75 -4.30
N GLY A 106 24.41 10.67 -4.83
CA GLY A 106 24.81 11.60 -5.88
C GLY A 106 24.69 11.05 -7.31
N HIS A 107 24.34 9.78 -7.49
CA HIS A 107 23.95 9.25 -8.79
C HIS A 107 22.51 9.68 -9.12
N LYS A 108 22.27 9.99 -10.39
CA LYS A 108 20.95 10.22 -10.99
C LYS A 108 20.43 8.96 -11.66
#